data_AF-A0A7Y2SSP6-F1
#
_entry.id   AF-A0A7Y2SSP6-F1
#
_cell.length_a   1.000
_cell.length_b   1.000
_cell.length_c   1.000
_cell.angle_alpha   90.00
_cell.angle_beta   90.00
_cell.angle_gamma   90.00
#
_symmetry.space_group_name_H-M   'P 1'
#
loop_
_entity.id
_entity.type
_entity.pdbx_description
1 polymer ?
#
loop_
_entity_poly.entity_id
_entity_poly.type
_entity_poly.pdbx_seq_one_letter_code
_entity_poly.pdbx_strand_id
1 'polypeptide(L)'
;MMQMDFLPANVYDHAASVRWAARVRARPRACYWNALRALRVSRGALGVYVEGFAACDSGLVLEHGWIETPDGRVIDPTFPLLPGNAPESPYRYMPVLRFTVTDLNGMRSERFPRYCDGGRDFRMEREEPWASTRQAAYAEIARRVEVAAVEAGRTAMPHAPMVALLRGLLDPYASAPTECDGQTRVVAHLLTVAGVPFRAWAGRLRRGDTVIAPHLWVTVGAGQPGDPGCITVDYRRRMWVGTDVAEGVLLAGDLGDTSYDLVEQIALGRLNAAVFLALTCDIAKRFA
;
A
#
# COMPACT_ATOMS: atom_id res chain seq x y z
N MET A 1 -8.45 -15.10 -23.80
CA MET A 1 -8.76 -14.81 -22.39
C MET A 1 -8.08 -15.90 -21.57
N MET A 2 -6.88 -15.64 -21.03
CA MET A 2 -6.18 -16.63 -20.19
C MET A 2 -6.87 -16.66 -18.84
N GLN A 3 -7.44 -17.82 -18.51
CA GLN A 3 -8.03 -18.09 -17.21
C GLN A 3 -6.87 -18.13 -16.19
N MET A 4 -6.78 -17.13 -15.32
CA MET A 4 -5.84 -17.16 -14.20
C MET A 4 -6.39 -18.13 -13.17
N ASP A 5 -6.12 -19.42 -13.37
CA ASP A 5 -6.34 -20.42 -12.33
C ASP A 5 -5.47 -20.02 -11.14
N PHE A 6 -6.12 -19.50 -10.10
CA PHE A 6 -5.49 -19.30 -8.81
C PHE A 6 -5.09 -20.69 -8.31
N LEU A 7 -3.82 -21.04 -8.51
CA LEU A 7 -3.20 -22.19 -7.85
C LEU A 7 -3.53 -22.13 -6.35
N PRO A 8 -3.65 -23.29 -5.68
CA PRO A 8 -3.92 -23.34 -4.24
C PRO A 8 -2.99 -22.36 -3.52
N ALA A 9 -3.54 -21.61 -2.56
CA ALA A 9 -2.84 -20.51 -1.89
C ALA A 9 -1.38 -20.90 -1.60
N ASN A 10 -0.46 -20.27 -2.34
CA ASN A 10 0.98 -20.48 -2.24
C ASN A 10 1.41 -20.63 -0.76
N VAL A 11 1.84 -21.82 -0.36
CA VAL A 11 2.19 -22.08 1.04
C VAL A 11 3.57 -21.50 1.32
N TYR A 12 3.64 -20.52 2.23
CA TYR A 12 4.91 -19.92 2.62
C TYR A 12 5.79 -20.91 3.40
N ASP A 13 7.00 -21.18 2.90
CA ASP A 13 7.99 -22.03 3.57
C ASP A 13 8.95 -21.17 4.40
N HIS A 14 8.58 -20.93 5.66
CA HIS A 14 9.36 -20.10 6.58
C HIS A 14 10.76 -20.67 6.83
N ALA A 15 10.88 -21.98 7.06
CA ALA A 15 12.15 -22.62 7.35
C ALA A 15 13.12 -22.47 6.17
N ALA A 16 12.66 -22.69 4.93
CA ALA A 16 13.46 -22.48 3.74
C ALA A 16 13.82 -21.01 3.56
N SER A 17 12.87 -20.11 3.78
CA SER A 17 13.08 -18.66 3.70
C SER A 17 14.18 -18.18 4.65
N VAL A 18 14.17 -18.61 5.92
CA VAL A 18 15.21 -18.29 6.91
C VAL A 18 16.58 -18.83 6.48
N ARG A 19 16.66 -20.10 6.06
CA ARG A 19 17.92 -20.71 5.60
C ARG A 19 18.50 -19.96 4.42
N TRP A 20 17.66 -19.59 3.45
CA TRP A 20 18.11 -18.88 2.26
C TRP A 20 18.46 -17.42 2.54
N ALA A 21 17.74 -16.76 3.44
CA ALA A 21 18.08 -15.42 3.90
C ALA A 21 19.50 -15.37 4.45
N ALA A 22 19.86 -16.31 5.33
CA ALA A 22 21.22 -16.43 5.87
C ALA A 22 22.24 -16.75 4.76
N ARG A 23 21.94 -17.72 3.89
CA ARG A 23 22.87 -18.18 2.84
C ARG A 23 23.21 -17.09 1.81
N VAL A 24 22.26 -16.24 1.44
CA VAL A 24 22.50 -15.16 0.48
C VAL A 24 22.91 -13.84 1.12
N ARG A 25 22.98 -13.80 2.46
CA ARG A 25 23.13 -12.56 3.25
C ARG A 25 22.08 -11.54 2.80
N ALA A 26 20.82 -11.97 2.88
CA ALA A 26 19.69 -11.18 2.46
C ALA A 26 19.69 -9.82 3.17
N ARG A 27 19.21 -8.80 2.46
CA ARG A 27 19.16 -7.43 2.95
C ARG A 27 17.70 -7.02 3.17
N PRO A 28 17.37 -6.30 4.26
CA PRO A 28 16.04 -5.73 4.42
C PRO A 28 15.66 -4.87 3.22
N ARG A 29 14.39 -4.92 2.81
CA ARG A 29 13.83 -4.11 1.69
C ARG A 29 14.46 -4.36 0.31
N ALA A 30 15.16 -5.47 0.11
CA ALA A 30 15.80 -5.83 -1.16
C ALA A 30 15.19 -7.10 -1.78
N CYS A 31 13.87 -7.22 -1.82
CA CYS A 31 13.18 -8.48 -2.10
C CYS A 31 13.52 -9.13 -3.43
N TYR A 32 13.47 -8.38 -4.53
CA TYR A 32 13.87 -8.85 -5.85
C TYR A 32 15.30 -9.39 -5.87
N TRP A 33 16.23 -8.62 -5.29
CA TRP A 33 17.64 -9.00 -5.25
C TRP A 33 17.87 -10.24 -4.38
N ASN A 34 17.22 -10.32 -3.22
CA ASN A 34 17.34 -11.46 -2.31
C ASN A 34 16.87 -12.75 -3.00
N ALA A 35 15.70 -12.71 -3.64
CA ALA A 35 15.13 -13.85 -4.36
C ALA A 35 16.00 -14.25 -5.58
N LEU A 36 16.40 -13.28 -6.41
CA LEU A 36 17.28 -13.52 -7.55
C LEU A 36 18.62 -14.14 -7.11
N ARG A 37 19.22 -13.61 -6.04
CA ARG A 37 20.48 -14.14 -5.51
C ARG A 37 20.32 -15.56 -5.00
N ALA A 38 19.21 -15.88 -4.32
CA ALA A 38 18.92 -17.25 -3.87
C ALA A 38 18.76 -18.21 -5.04
N LEU A 39 18.03 -17.81 -6.09
CA LEU A 39 17.89 -18.61 -7.30
C LEU A 39 19.25 -18.85 -8.00
N ARG A 40 20.10 -17.83 -8.09
CA ARG A 40 21.44 -17.95 -8.70
C ARG A 40 22.38 -18.83 -7.89
N VAL A 41 22.44 -18.63 -6.57
CA VAL A 41 23.30 -19.43 -5.68
C VAL A 41 22.87 -20.89 -5.67
N SER A 42 21.57 -21.17 -5.82
CA SER A 42 21.05 -22.53 -5.99
C SER A 42 21.18 -23.09 -7.41
N ARG A 43 21.68 -22.32 -8.37
CA ARG A 43 21.74 -22.69 -9.80
C ARG A 43 20.38 -23.13 -10.35
N GLY A 44 19.31 -22.49 -9.90
CA GLY A 44 17.93 -22.82 -10.29
C GLY A 44 17.30 -23.98 -9.52
N ALA A 45 18.04 -24.67 -8.65
CA ALA A 45 17.52 -25.85 -7.94
C ALA A 45 16.33 -25.56 -7.00
N LEU A 46 16.11 -24.29 -6.65
CA LEU A 46 14.97 -23.91 -5.81
C LEU A 46 13.64 -23.79 -6.55
N GLY A 47 13.65 -23.71 -7.88
CA GLY A 47 12.44 -23.49 -8.68
C GLY A 47 12.57 -22.26 -9.60
N VAL A 48 11.57 -21.39 -9.58
CA VAL A 48 11.50 -20.19 -10.45
C VAL A 48 11.48 -18.91 -9.65
N TYR A 49 12.13 -17.86 -10.16
CA TYR A 49 12.02 -16.52 -9.62
C TYR A 49 10.71 -15.90 -10.08
N VAL A 50 10.03 -15.24 -9.16
CA VAL A 50 8.71 -14.67 -9.39
C VAL A 50 8.71 -13.21 -8.99
N GLU A 51 8.07 -12.40 -9.83
CA GLU A 51 7.74 -11.01 -9.52
C GLU A 51 6.23 -10.86 -9.47
N GLY A 52 5.74 -10.14 -8.49
CA GLY A 52 4.33 -9.81 -8.40
C GLY A 52 4.01 -9.01 -7.15
N PHE A 53 2.91 -9.35 -6.47
CA PHE A 53 2.46 -8.63 -5.28
C PHE A 53 2.44 -9.53 -4.05
N ALA A 54 2.94 -9.02 -2.92
CA ALA A 54 2.74 -9.57 -1.59
C ALA A 54 1.66 -8.73 -0.88
N ALA A 55 0.54 -9.35 -0.56
CA ALA A 55 -0.66 -8.73 0.00
C ALA A 55 -0.94 -9.33 1.39
N CYS A 56 -1.02 -8.52 2.45
CA CYS A 56 -1.43 -9.03 3.77
C CYS A 56 -2.82 -8.55 4.18
N ASP A 57 -3.42 -9.23 5.16
CA ASP A 57 -4.79 -8.96 5.61
C ASP A 57 -4.97 -7.56 6.24
N SER A 58 -3.89 -6.86 6.59
CA SER A 58 -3.95 -5.44 6.96
C SER A 58 -4.19 -4.50 5.77
N GLY A 59 -4.27 -5.06 4.56
CA GLY A 59 -4.46 -4.40 3.28
C GLY A 59 -3.22 -3.73 2.69
N LEU A 60 -2.04 -3.99 3.26
CA LEU A 60 -0.78 -3.60 2.63
C LEU A 60 -0.51 -4.49 1.41
N VAL A 61 -0.37 -3.87 0.23
CA VAL A 61 0.03 -4.49 -1.03
C VAL A 61 1.40 -3.95 -1.45
N LEU A 62 2.37 -4.85 -1.59
CA LEU A 62 3.72 -4.51 -2.00
C LEU A 62 4.06 -5.20 -3.31
N GLU A 63 4.65 -4.47 -4.25
CA GLU A 63 5.39 -5.12 -5.32
C GLU A 63 6.57 -5.88 -4.71
N HIS A 64 6.71 -7.15 -5.06
CA HIS A 64 7.60 -8.06 -4.35
C HIS A 64 8.22 -9.11 -5.26
N GLY A 65 9.36 -9.65 -4.85
CA GLY A 65 10.05 -10.74 -5.54
C GLY A 65 10.28 -11.93 -4.60
N TRP A 66 10.03 -13.14 -5.07
CA TRP A 66 10.18 -14.39 -4.31
C TRP A 66 10.58 -15.55 -5.22
N ILE A 67 10.70 -16.76 -4.66
CA ILE A 67 10.89 -17.99 -5.41
C ILE A 67 9.67 -18.89 -5.21
N GLU A 68 9.13 -19.44 -6.29
CA GLU A 68 8.16 -20.54 -6.26
C GLU A 68 8.88 -21.87 -6.50
N THR A 69 8.72 -22.80 -5.56
CA THR A 69 9.28 -24.15 -5.66
C THR A 69 8.43 -25.03 -6.59
N PRO A 70 8.98 -26.14 -7.14
CA PRO A 70 8.22 -27.04 -8.02
C PRO A 70 6.95 -27.63 -7.39
N ASP A 71 6.89 -27.72 -6.06
CA ASP A 71 5.73 -28.19 -5.30
C ASP A 71 4.81 -27.06 -4.82
N GLY A 72 4.96 -25.84 -5.36
CA GLY A 72 4.03 -24.72 -5.15
C GLY A 72 4.23 -23.94 -3.86
N ARG A 73 5.34 -24.14 -3.14
CA ARG A 73 5.66 -23.33 -1.95
C ARG A 73 6.37 -22.04 -2.33
N VAL A 74 6.27 -21.06 -1.44
CA VAL A 74 6.97 -19.78 -1.57
C VAL A 74 8.17 -19.71 -0.64
N ILE A 75 9.32 -19.37 -1.21
CA ILE A 75 10.52 -18.99 -0.48
C ILE A 75 10.72 -17.49 -0.69
N ASP A 76 10.57 -16.72 0.39
CA ASP A 76 10.89 -15.29 0.43
C ASP A 76 12.02 -15.03 1.43
N PRO A 77 13.26 -14.88 0.96
CA PRO A 77 14.40 -14.62 1.84
C PRO A 77 14.38 -13.23 2.52
N THR A 78 13.41 -12.38 2.20
CA THR A 78 13.26 -11.02 2.77
C THR A 78 12.36 -11.02 3.97
N PHE A 79 11.27 -11.80 3.95
CA PHE A 79 10.29 -11.84 5.03
C PHE A 79 10.92 -12.11 6.42
N PRO A 80 11.88 -13.04 6.58
CA PRO A 80 12.53 -13.26 7.88
C PRO A 80 13.32 -12.08 8.44
N LEU A 81 13.54 -11.03 7.65
CA LEU A 81 14.25 -9.82 8.06
C LEU A 81 13.30 -8.69 8.45
N LEU A 82 11.98 -8.89 8.30
CA LEU A 82 10.97 -7.89 8.65
C LEU A 82 10.64 -7.97 10.15
N PRO A 83 10.37 -6.83 10.82
CA PRO A 83 9.89 -6.83 12.19
C PRO A 83 8.57 -7.61 12.33
N GLY A 84 8.45 -8.44 13.36
CA GLY A 84 7.21 -9.21 13.62
C GLY A 84 7.03 -10.42 12.71
N ASN A 85 8.11 -10.98 12.17
CA ASN A 85 8.07 -12.20 11.37
C ASN A 85 7.65 -13.43 12.20
N ALA A 86 6.41 -13.86 12.03
CA ALA A 86 5.93 -15.14 12.53
C ALA A 86 6.25 -16.28 11.54
N PRO A 87 6.26 -17.55 11.97
CA PRO A 87 6.41 -18.69 11.05
C PRO A 87 5.34 -18.73 9.95
N GLU A 88 4.17 -18.16 10.23
CA GLU A 88 3.13 -17.95 9.23
C GLU A 88 3.33 -16.56 8.59
N SER A 89 3.53 -16.53 7.28
CA SER A 89 3.54 -15.27 6.54
C SER A 89 2.12 -14.73 6.49
N PRO A 90 1.86 -13.49 6.95
CA PRO A 90 0.57 -12.85 6.76
C PRO A 90 0.35 -12.45 5.30
N TYR A 91 1.38 -12.59 4.45
CA TYR A 91 1.32 -12.25 3.03
C TYR A 91 0.82 -13.40 2.16
N ARG A 92 -0.08 -13.05 1.25
CA ARG A 92 -0.47 -13.79 0.06
C ARG A 92 0.37 -13.31 -1.12
N TYR A 93 0.92 -14.25 -1.87
CA TYR A 93 1.78 -13.97 -3.00
C TYR A 93 1.00 -14.11 -4.30
N MET A 94 0.94 -13.04 -5.08
CA MET A 94 0.13 -12.91 -6.28
C MET A 94 1.07 -12.73 -7.48
N PRO A 95 1.43 -13.82 -8.18
CA PRO A 95 2.45 -13.82 -9.21
C PRO A 95 2.00 -13.04 -10.45
N VAL A 96 2.92 -12.26 -11.03
CA VAL A 96 2.74 -11.57 -12.32
C VAL A 96 3.65 -12.20 -13.38
N LEU A 97 4.95 -12.26 -13.10
CA LEU A 97 5.97 -12.77 -14.00
C LEU A 97 6.75 -13.90 -13.34
N ARG A 98 7.16 -14.89 -14.15
CA ARG A 98 8.00 -16.01 -13.72
C ARG A 98 9.21 -16.12 -14.63
N PHE A 99 10.34 -16.44 -14.04
CA PHE A 99 11.61 -16.56 -14.74
C PHE A 99 12.40 -17.75 -14.20
N THR A 100 12.92 -18.58 -15.11
CA THR A 100 13.92 -19.60 -14.79
C THR A 100 15.29 -18.95 -14.57
N VAL A 101 16.24 -19.69 -13.99
CA VAL A 101 17.62 -19.18 -13.85
C VAL A 101 18.25 -18.86 -15.22
N THR A 102 17.83 -19.56 -16.28
CA THR A 102 18.30 -19.36 -17.65
C THR A 102 17.75 -18.07 -18.24
N ASP A 103 16.46 -17.76 -18.02
CA ASP A 103 15.86 -16.49 -18.48
C ASP A 103 16.56 -15.28 -17.85
N LEU A 104 17.07 -15.46 -16.62
CA LEU A 104 17.77 -14.43 -15.85
C LEU A 104 19.27 -14.34 -16.15
N ASN A 105 19.79 -15.14 -17.09
CA ASN A 105 21.21 -15.16 -17.42
C ASN A 105 21.59 -13.86 -18.16
N GLY A 106 22.72 -13.24 -17.80
CA GLY A 106 23.15 -11.96 -18.34
C GLY A 106 22.36 -10.73 -17.85
N MET A 107 21.19 -10.90 -17.21
CA MET A 107 20.49 -9.77 -16.56
C MET A 107 21.23 -9.31 -15.32
N ARG A 108 21.60 -8.04 -15.25
CA ARG A 108 22.24 -7.50 -14.04
C ARG A 108 21.19 -7.15 -12.98
N SER A 109 21.56 -7.27 -11.71
CA SER A 109 20.67 -7.00 -10.57
C SER A 109 20.11 -5.59 -10.55
N GLU A 110 20.83 -4.63 -11.15
CA GLU A 110 20.45 -3.21 -11.18
C GLU A 110 19.32 -2.94 -12.19
N ARG A 111 18.97 -3.93 -13.04
CA ARG A 111 17.83 -3.85 -13.96
C ARG A 111 16.52 -4.28 -13.31
N PHE A 112 16.52 -4.68 -12.05
CA PHE A 112 15.30 -5.10 -11.36
C PHE A 112 14.59 -3.92 -10.71
N PRO A 113 13.24 -3.92 -10.66
CA PRO A 113 12.47 -2.66 -10.53
C PRO A 113 12.43 -2.04 -9.15
N ARG A 114 13.07 -2.68 -8.15
CA ARG A 114 13.53 -2.07 -6.91
C ARG A 114 14.85 -2.69 -6.48
N TYR A 115 15.95 -2.20 -7.04
CA TYR A 115 17.26 -2.37 -6.43
C TYR A 115 17.52 -1.18 -5.50
N CYS A 116 17.30 -1.38 -4.19
CA CYS A 116 17.73 -0.41 -3.18
C CYS A 116 19.21 -0.67 -2.83
N ASP A 117 20.11 0.09 -3.45
CA ASP A 117 21.52 0.15 -3.05
C ASP A 117 21.92 1.60 -2.86
N GLY A 118 22.23 1.94 -1.61
CA GLY A 118 22.59 3.30 -1.24
C GLY A 118 21.49 4.35 -1.46
N GLY A 119 20.21 3.97 -1.38
CA GLY A 119 19.09 4.93 -1.40
C GLY A 119 18.61 5.41 -2.77
N ARG A 120 19.10 4.82 -3.88
CA ARG A 120 18.58 5.11 -5.23
C ARG A 120 17.42 4.17 -5.58
N ASP A 121 16.22 4.72 -5.75
CA ASP A 121 15.01 3.99 -6.20
C ASP A 121 14.98 4.01 -7.73
N PHE A 122 15.36 2.90 -8.36
CA PHE A 122 15.23 2.73 -9.81
C PHE A 122 13.88 2.10 -10.13
N ARG A 123 12.90 2.91 -10.53
CA ARG A 123 11.61 2.40 -11.04
C ARG A 123 11.70 2.25 -12.55
N MET A 124 11.54 1.02 -13.04
CA MET A 124 11.14 0.84 -14.44
C MET A 124 9.63 1.07 -14.54
N GLU A 125 9.19 1.84 -15.52
CA GLU A 125 7.78 1.88 -15.89
C GLU A 125 7.37 0.46 -16.34
N ARG A 126 6.38 -0.13 -15.66
CA ARG A 126 5.88 -1.48 -15.98
C ARG A 126 4.54 -1.37 -16.69
N GLU A 127 4.41 -2.07 -17.82
CA GLU A 127 3.20 -2.14 -18.68
C GLU A 127 2.09 -3.06 -18.12
N GLU A 128 1.05 -3.32 -18.95
CA GLU A 128 -0.27 -3.89 -18.65
C GLU A 128 -0.37 -5.11 -17.71
N PRO A 129 0.55 -6.10 -17.64
CA PRO A 129 0.37 -7.23 -16.72
C PRO A 129 0.39 -6.81 -15.23
N TRP A 130 1.09 -5.71 -14.93
CA TRP A 130 1.24 -5.20 -13.57
C TRP A 130 0.00 -4.45 -13.10
N ALA A 131 -0.65 -3.70 -13.99
CA ALA A 131 -1.83 -2.92 -13.64
C ALA A 131 -3.02 -3.81 -13.26
N SER A 132 -3.29 -4.84 -14.07
CA SER A 132 -4.38 -5.80 -13.83
C SER A 132 -4.16 -6.64 -12.57
N THR A 133 -2.94 -7.16 -12.37
CA THR A 133 -2.63 -7.96 -11.17
C THR A 133 -2.63 -7.12 -9.91
N ARG A 134 -2.19 -5.86 -9.97
CA ARG A 134 -2.29 -4.93 -8.84
C ARG A 134 -3.75 -4.70 -8.45
N GLN A 135 -4.62 -4.48 -9.44
CA GLN A 135 -6.04 -4.29 -9.21
C GLN A 135 -6.68 -5.54 -8.63
N ALA A 136 -6.31 -6.74 -9.11
CA ALA A 136 -6.74 -8.01 -8.55
C ALA A 136 -6.27 -8.20 -7.10
N ALA A 137 -5.04 -7.77 -6.78
CA ALA A 137 -4.51 -7.82 -5.42
C ALA A 137 -5.30 -6.95 -4.44
N TYR A 138 -5.60 -5.72 -4.83
CA TYR A 138 -6.46 -4.85 -4.04
C TYR A 138 -7.90 -5.37 -3.94
N ALA A 139 -8.45 -5.89 -5.03
CA ALA A 139 -9.80 -6.46 -5.03
C ALA A 139 -9.94 -7.67 -4.10
N GLU A 140 -8.96 -8.58 -4.07
CA GLU A 140 -8.98 -9.74 -3.19
C GLU A 140 -8.86 -9.35 -1.71
N ILE A 141 -8.01 -8.37 -1.39
CA ILE A 141 -7.95 -7.79 -0.04
C ILE A 141 -9.30 -7.20 0.32
N ALA A 142 -9.86 -6.33 -0.53
CA ALA A 142 -11.14 -5.67 -0.28
C ALA A 142 -12.25 -6.70 -0.04
N ARG A 143 -12.32 -7.74 -0.87
CA ARG A 143 -13.28 -8.83 -0.73
C ARG A 143 -13.14 -9.57 0.59
N ARG A 144 -11.91 -9.85 1.04
CA ARG A 144 -11.67 -10.55 2.32
C ARG A 144 -12.02 -9.69 3.52
N VAL A 145 -11.67 -8.42 3.44
CA VAL A 145 -12.02 -7.42 4.43
C VAL A 145 -13.55 -7.30 4.53
N GLU A 146 -14.25 -7.33 3.40
CA GLU A 146 -15.72 -7.38 3.32
C GLU A 146 -16.31 -8.69 3.87
N VAL A 147 -15.80 -9.85 3.48
CA VAL A 147 -16.24 -11.16 4.00
C VAL A 147 -16.04 -11.26 5.51
N ALA A 148 -14.89 -10.82 6.03
CA ALA A 148 -14.63 -10.77 7.47
C ALA A 148 -15.60 -9.82 8.20
N ALA A 149 -16.05 -8.74 7.56
CA ALA A 149 -17.06 -7.84 8.11
C ALA A 149 -18.47 -8.47 8.11
N VAL A 150 -18.82 -9.19 7.04
CA VAL A 150 -20.09 -9.92 6.89
C VAL A 150 -20.19 -11.10 7.86
N GLU A 151 -19.14 -11.92 7.96
CA GLU A 151 -19.06 -13.05 8.90
C GLU A 151 -19.09 -12.60 10.36
N ALA A 152 -18.60 -11.38 10.65
CA ALA A 152 -18.73 -10.75 11.95
C ALA A 152 -20.14 -10.15 12.23
N GLY A 153 -21.13 -10.39 11.36
CA GLY A 153 -22.53 -10.01 11.56
C GLY A 153 -22.80 -8.50 11.48
N ARG A 154 -21.96 -7.71 10.79
CA ARG A 154 -22.05 -6.25 10.77
C ARG A 154 -22.26 -5.69 9.36
N THR A 155 -23.30 -4.89 9.19
CA THR A 155 -23.56 -4.03 8.01
C THR A 155 -22.60 -2.83 7.92
N ALA A 156 -21.66 -2.71 8.86
CA ALA A 156 -20.57 -1.76 8.85
C ALA A 156 -19.27 -2.49 9.15
N MET A 157 -18.30 -2.38 8.24
CA MET A 157 -16.90 -2.69 8.51
C MET A 157 -16.50 -2.18 9.90
N PRO A 158 -15.97 -3.02 10.82
CA PRO A 158 -15.46 -2.50 12.08
C PRO A 158 -14.36 -1.45 11.79
N HIS A 159 -14.41 -0.31 12.47
CA HIS A 159 -13.54 0.83 12.18
C HIS A 159 -12.05 0.51 12.29
N ALA A 160 -11.66 -0.41 13.18
CA ALA A 160 -10.26 -0.66 13.48
C ALA A 160 -9.43 -1.21 12.30
N PRO A 161 -9.84 -2.29 11.59
CA PRO A 161 -9.13 -2.75 10.39
C PRO A 161 -9.06 -1.70 9.27
N MET A 162 -10.16 -0.97 9.02
CA MET A 162 -10.16 0.08 8.00
C MET A 162 -9.23 1.24 8.37
N VAL A 163 -9.25 1.69 9.63
CA VAL A 163 -8.34 2.74 10.10
C VAL A 163 -6.89 2.30 9.98
N ALA A 164 -6.56 1.06 10.33
CA ALA A 164 -5.21 0.53 10.17
C ALA A 164 -4.75 0.50 8.71
N LEU A 165 -5.63 0.06 7.79
CA LEU A 165 -5.39 0.09 6.35
C LEU A 165 -5.15 1.52 5.85
N LEU A 166 -6.05 2.44 6.18
CA LEU A 166 -5.96 3.85 5.75
C LEU A 166 -4.68 4.49 6.28
N ARG A 167 -4.32 4.28 7.55
CA ARG A 167 -3.07 4.79 8.12
C ARG A 167 -1.84 4.22 7.41
N GLY A 168 -1.79 2.90 7.20
CA GLY A 168 -0.70 2.26 6.48
C GLY A 168 -0.52 2.78 5.05
N LEU A 169 -1.64 3.13 4.38
CA LEU A 169 -1.64 3.67 3.03
C LEU A 169 -1.26 5.17 2.97
N LEU A 170 -1.74 5.96 3.93
CA LEU A 170 -1.77 7.43 3.82
C LEU A 170 -0.74 8.14 4.71
N ASP A 171 -0.40 7.62 5.89
CA ASP A 171 0.56 8.24 6.81
C ASP A 171 1.95 8.48 6.20
N PRO A 172 2.48 7.62 5.30
CA PRO A 172 3.74 7.90 4.62
C PRO A 172 3.77 9.21 3.81
N TYR A 173 2.59 9.77 3.52
CA TYR A 173 2.41 11.00 2.75
C TYR A 173 1.87 12.16 3.60
N ALA A 174 1.79 12.00 4.93
CA ALA A 174 1.32 13.03 5.84
C ALA A 174 2.16 14.33 5.74
N SER A 175 3.48 14.18 5.53
CA SER A 175 4.43 15.29 5.44
C SER A 175 4.62 15.85 4.02
N ALA A 176 3.76 15.53 3.06
CA ALA A 176 3.86 16.09 1.72
C ALA A 176 3.82 17.65 1.76
N PRO A 177 4.53 18.38 0.89
CA PRO A 177 4.58 19.85 0.95
C PRO A 177 3.37 20.48 0.23
N THR A 178 2.17 20.17 0.70
CA THR A 178 0.90 20.55 0.07
C THR A 178 -0.03 21.22 1.08
N GLU A 179 -0.95 22.06 0.60
CA GLU A 179 -2.09 22.52 1.39
C GLU A 179 -3.26 21.50 1.31
N CYS A 180 -4.44 21.88 1.80
CA CYS A 180 -5.60 20.98 1.88
C CYS A 180 -6.02 20.39 0.52
N ASP A 181 -5.92 21.17 -0.55
CA ASP A 181 -6.27 20.77 -1.92
C ASP A 181 -5.29 19.74 -2.48
N GLY A 182 -3.98 20.00 -2.39
CA GLY A 182 -2.93 19.10 -2.85
C GLY A 182 -2.94 17.80 -2.07
N GLN A 183 -3.09 17.86 -0.74
CA GLN A 183 -3.14 16.68 0.11
C GLN A 183 -4.39 15.83 -0.17
N THR A 184 -5.55 16.46 -0.36
CA THR A 184 -6.79 15.74 -0.73
C THR A 184 -6.63 15.00 -2.05
N ARG A 185 -5.93 15.59 -3.04
CA ARG A 185 -5.63 14.91 -4.31
C ARG A 185 -4.67 13.72 -4.15
N VAL A 186 -3.65 13.84 -3.29
CA VAL A 186 -2.74 12.73 -2.96
C VAL A 186 -3.52 11.58 -2.30
N VAL A 187 -4.35 11.89 -1.30
CA VAL A 187 -5.20 10.91 -0.62
C VAL A 187 -6.16 10.24 -1.60
N ALA A 188 -6.89 11.03 -2.40
CA ALA A 188 -7.82 10.52 -3.41
C ALA A 188 -7.12 9.59 -4.41
N HIS A 189 -5.93 9.97 -4.90
CA HIS A 189 -5.13 9.11 -5.78
C HIS A 189 -4.82 7.76 -5.12
N LEU A 190 -4.33 7.77 -3.89
CA LEU A 190 -3.95 6.56 -3.15
C LEU A 190 -5.16 5.65 -2.91
N LEU A 191 -6.29 6.23 -2.51
CA LEU A 191 -7.54 5.47 -2.30
C LEU A 191 -8.08 4.90 -3.62
N THR A 192 -8.04 5.66 -4.72
CA THR A 192 -8.40 5.15 -6.05
C THR A 192 -7.50 3.97 -6.46
N VAL A 193 -6.18 4.09 -6.26
CA VAL A 193 -5.23 3.01 -6.59
C VAL A 193 -5.46 1.77 -5.72
N ALA A 194 -5.85 1.97 -4.46
CA ALA A 194 -6.16 0.90 -3.52
C ALA A 194 -7.57 0.32 -3.66
N GLY A 195 -8.40 0.87 -4.57
CA GLY A 195 -9.79 0.43 -4.75
C GLY A 195 -10.69 0.73 -3.54
N VAL A 196 -10.32 1.67 -2.69
CA VAL A 196 -11.12 2.05 -1.50
C VAL A 196 -12.15 3.10 -1.91
N PRO A 197 -13.47 2.84 -1.75
CA PRO A 197 -14.49 3.84 -2.03
C PRO A 197 -14.39 5.03 -1.09
N PHE A 198 -14.47 6.25 -1.63
CA PHE A 198 -14.39 7.48 -0.86
C PHE A 198 -15.28 8.58 -1.44
N ARG A 199 -15.50 9.63 -0.65
CA ARG A 199 -16.07 10.91 -1.11
C ARG A 199 -15.09 12.03 -0.78
N ALA A 200 -14.71 12.81 -1.78
CA ALA A 200 -13.93 14.03 -1.58
C ALA A 200 -14.88 15.23 -1.48
N TRP A 201 -14.55 16.14 -0.58
CA TRP A 201 -15.40 17.29 -0.26
C TRP A 201 -14.60 18.57 -0.40
N ALA A 202 -15.27 19.61 -0.89
CA ALA A 202 -14.88 21.00 -0.71
C ALA A 202 -15.95 21.66 0.18
N GLY A 203 -15.53 22.32 1.24
CA GLY A 203 -16.46 22.94 2.18
C GLY A 203 -15.77 23.81 3.20
N ARG A 204 -16.24 23.76 4.45
CA ARG A 204 -15.71 24.61 5.53
C ARG A 204 -15.30 23.77 6.73
N LEU A 205 -14.09 23.99 7.22
CA LEU A 205 -13.64 23.47 8.52
C LEU A 205 -13.85 24.54 9.58
N ARG A 206 -14.44 24.18 10.73
CA ARG A 206 -14.69 25.10 11.84
C ARG A 206 -14.05 24.64 13.13
N ARG A 207 -13.71 25.62 13.96
CA ARG A 207 -13.34 25.45 15.37
C ARG A 207 -13.62 26.73 16.14
N GLY A 208 -14.60 26.72 17.05
CA GLY A 208 -15.09 27.95 17.68
C GLY A 208 -15.48 29.00 16.63
N ASP A 209 -14.92 30.20 16.74
CA ASP A 209 -15.14 31.30 15.78
C ASP A 209 -14.26 31.21 14.51
N THR A 210 -13.32 30.26 14.46
CA THR A 210 -12.44 30.09 13.30
C THR A 210 -13.15 29.30 12.21
N VAL A 211 -13.20 29.86 10.99
CA VAL A 211 -13.77 29.22 9.80
C VAL A 211 -12.76 29.24 8.67
N ILE A 212 -12.47 28.07 8.10
CA ILE A 212 -11.52 27.89 7.01
C ILE A 212 -12.30 27.47 5.77
N ALA A 213 -12.23 28.29 4.72
CA ALA A 213 -12.94 28.05 3.47
C ALA A 213 -12.18 28.63 2.26
N PRO A 214 -12.05 27.90 1.15
CA PRO A 214 -12.43 26.49 1.00
C PRO A 214 -11.47 25.58 1.78
N HIS A 215 -12.01 24.56 2.43
CA HIS A 215 -11.23 23.45 2.99
C HIS A 215 -11.59 22.16 2.27
N LEU A 216 -10.59 21.33 1.97
CA LEU A 216 -10.77 20.07 1.24
C LEU A 216 -10.35 18.89 2.11
N TRP A 217 -11.15 17.81 2.07
CA TRP A 217 -10.88 16.58 2.80
C TRP A 217 -11.52 15.38 2.10
N VAL A 218 -11.24 14.18 2.62
CA VAL A 218 -11.86 12.93 2.15
C VAL A 218 -12.63 12.26 3.28
N THR A 219 -13.70 11.55 2.94
CA THR A 219 -14.43 10.66 3.84
C THR A 219 -14.48 9.25 3.28
N VAL A 220 -14.39 8.25 4.16
CA VAL A 220 -14.48 6.82 3.84
C VAL A 220 -15.57 6.20 4.73
N GLY A 221 -16.45 5.38 4.16
CA GLY A 221 -17.58 4.78 4.87
C GLY A 221 -18.90 5.51 4.65
N ALA A 222 -19.87 5.27 5.52
CA ALA A 222 -21.24 5.80 5.41
C ALA A 222 -21.45 7.00 6.35
N GLY A 223 -22.27 7.95 5.92
CA GLY A 223 -22.55 9.17 6.68
C GLY A 223 -21.57 10.32 6.41
N GLN A 224 -21.55 11.26 7.34
CA GLN A 224 -20.83 12.53 7.30
C GLN A 224 -19.75 12.61 8.38
N PRO A 225 -18.79 13.55 8.30
CA PRO A 225 -17.80 13.74 9.35
C PRO A 225 -18.46 13.86 10.73
N GLY A 226 -18.04 13.02 11.67
CA GLY A 226 -18.62 12.95 13.02
C GLY A 226 -19.63 11.82 13.20
N ASP A 227 -20.14 11.23 12.12
CA ASP A 227 -20.96 10.02 12.23
C ASP A 227 -20.09 8.82 12.61
N PRO A 228 -20.57 7.91 13.48
CA PRO A 228 -19.82 6.73 13.87
C PRO A 228 -19.33 5.91 12.66
N GLY A 229 -20.14 5.80 11.61
CA GLY A 229 -19.84 5.04 10.38
C GLY A 229 -18.91 5.73 9.37
N CYS A 230 -18.47 6.95 9.65
CA CYS A 230 -17.69 7.78 8.74
C CYS A 230 -16.28 8.03 9.27
N ILE A 231 -15.27 7.67 8.48
CA ILE A 231 -13.87 8.00 8.74
C ILE A 231 -13.54 9.27 7.95
N THR A 232 -13.09 10.31 8.66
CA THR A 232 -12.62 11.54 8.04
C THR A 232 -11.12 11.46 7.82
N VAL A 233 -10.65 11.84 6.64
CA VAL A 233 -9.23 11.87 6.29
C VAL A 233 -8.84 13.30 5.98
N ASP A 234 -8.06 13.90 6.88
CA ASP A 234 -7.64 15.28 6.82
C ASP A 234 -6.27 15.50 7.50
N TYR A 235 -5.21 15.46 6.70
CA TYR A 235 -3.82 15.71 7.13
C TYR A 235 -3.44 17.21 7.15
N ARG A 236 -4.40 18.11 6.89
CA ARG A 236 -4.17 19.57 6.89
C ARG A 236 -5.02 20.31 7.90
N ARG A 237 -5.82 19.59 8.70
CA ARG A 237 -6.58 20.15 9.81
C ARG A 237 -5.72 21.01 10.72
N ARG A 238 -4.58 20.50 11.22
CA ARG A 238 -3.72 21.23 12.17
C ARG A 238 -3.06 22.47 11.57
N MET A 239 -2.87 22.51 10.25
CA MET A 239 -2.31 23.66 9.55
C MET A 239 -3.16 24.92 9.76
N TRP A 240 -4.48 24.76 9.89
CA TRP A 240 -5.41 25.88 9.90
C TRP A 240 -6.06 26.16 11.25
N VAL A 241 -6.40 25.12 12.02
CA VAL A 241 -7.16 25.27 13.28
C VAL A 241 -6.32 25.02 14.54
N GLY A 242 -5.00 24.93 14.41
CA GLY A 242 -4.06 24.79 15.53
C GLY A 242 -3.50 23.38 15.71
N THR A 243 -2.38 23.27 16.42
CA THR A 243 -1.64 22.00 16.59
C THR A 243 -2.19 21.11 17.70
N ASP A 244 -3.14 21.58 18.49
CA ASP A 244 -3.77 20.87 19.60
C ASP A 244 -4.95 19.97 19.17
N VAL A 245 -5.25 19.89 17.86
CA VAL A 245 -6.22 18.95 17.31
C VAL A 245 -5.54 17.75 16.64
N ALA A 246 -6.27 16.64 16.50
CA ALA A 246 -5.82 15.47 15.73
C ALA A 246 -5.86 15.73 14.21
N GLU A 247 -5.02 15.05 13.44
CA GLU A 247 -5.05 15.06 11.97
C GLU A 247 -4.82 13.66 11.40
N GLY A 248 -5.01 13.51 10.09
CA GLY A 248 -4.82 12.27 9.37
C GLY A 248 -6.10 11.46 9.28
N VAL A 249 -6.08 10.20 9.71
CA VAL A 249 -7.24 9.30 9.70
C VAL A 249 -7.99 9.40 11.03
N LEU A 250 -9.16 10.04 10.98
CA LEU A 250 -9.95 10.50 12.12
C LEU A 250 -11.28 9.75 12.22
N LEU A 251 -11.58 9.26 13.41
CA LEU A 251 -12.90 8.80 13.83
C LEU A 251 -13.71 9.97 14.40
N ALA A 252 -15.01 9.76 14.60
CA ALA A 252 -15.91 10.76 15.19
C ALA A 252 -15.37 11.37 16.49
N GLY A 253 -14.82 10.55 17.39
CA GLY A 253 -14.22 11.01 18.65
C GLY A 253 -12.95 11.85 18.49
N ASP A 254 -12.25 11.74 17.36
CA ASP A 254 -11.02 12.50 17.09
C ASP A 254 -11.29 13.93 16.59
N LEU A 255 -12.55 14.23 16.24
CA LEU A 255 -12.94 15.56 15.74
C LEU A 255 -13.04 16.61 16.86
N GLY A 256 -13.14 16.22 18.12
CA GLY A 256 -13.14 17.15 19.25
C GLY A 256 -14.14 18.30 19.08
N ASP A 257 -13.64 19.53 19.16
CA ASP A 257 -14.40 20.78 19.00
C ASP A 257 -14.47 21.30 17.55
N THR A 258 -14.02 20.51 16.57
CA THR A 258 -14.05 20.90 15.16
C THR A 258 -15.22 20.26 14.42
N SER A 259 -15.73 20.95 13.40
CA SER A 259 -16.78 20.43 12.53
C SER A 259 -16.52 20.74 11.06
N TYR A 260 -17.16 19.96 10.20
CA TYR A 260 -17.07 20.09 8.74
C TYR A 260 -18.44 20.41 8.16
N ASP A 261 -18.56 21.55 7.48
CA ASP A 261 -19.73 21.85 6.67
C ASP A 261 -19.48 21.39 5.25
N LEU A 262 -20.31 20.46 4.81
CA LEU A 262 -20.30 19.93 3.45
C LEU A 262 -20.93 20.96 2.53
N VAL A 263 -20.15 21.51 1.60
CA VAL A 263 -20.67 22.44 0.58
C VAL A 263 -20.84 21.72 -0.74
N GLU A 264 -19.78 21.05 -1.20
CA GLU A 264 -19.76 20.37 -2.49
C GLU A 264 -18.99 19.05 -2.39
N GLN A 265 -19.56 17.98 -2.96
CA GLN A 265 -18.80 16.77 -3.22
C GLN A 265 -18.06 16.93 -4.54
N ILE A 266 -16.74 16.80 -4.53
CA ILE A 266 -15.90 16.98 -5.71
C ILE A 266 -15.45 15.64 -6.28
N ALA A 267 -15.41 15.55 -7.60
CA ALA A 267 -14.90 14.37 -8.29
C ALA A 267 -13.37 14.44 -8.36
N LEU A 268 -12.70 13.58 -7.58
CA LEU A 268 -11.26 13.38 -7.65
C LEU A 268 -10.98 11.93 -8.05
N GLY A 269 -9.87 11.73 -8.75
CA GLY A 269 -9.47 10.41 -9.22
C GLY A 269 -7.97 10.27 -9.32
N ARG A 270 -7.54 9.33 -10.17
CA ARG A 270 -6.13 9.00 -10.30
C ARG A 270 -5.35 10.16 -10.92
N LEU A 271 -4.42 10.71 -10.15
CA LEU A 271 -3.35 11.57 -10.68
C LEU A 271 -2.43 10.79 -11.62
N ASN A 272 -1.90 11.47 -12.64
CA ASN A 272 -0.76 10.95 -13.40
C ASN A 272 0.51 10.91 -12.52
N ALA A 273 1.51 10.12 -12.92
CA ALA A 273 2.70 9.90 -12.12
C ALA A 273 3.51 11.18 -11.86
N ALA A 274 3.63 12.06 -12.85
CA ALA A 274 4.38 13.31 -12.72
C ALA A 274 3.75 14.24 -11.68
N VAL A 275 2.42 14.40 -11.70
CA VAL A 275 1.68 15.23 -10.73
C VAL A 275 1.75 14.61 -9.34
N PHE A 276 1.57 13.29 -9.22
CA PHE A 276 1.69 12.62 -7.92
C PHE A 276 3.09 12.82 -7.32
N LEU A 277 4.15 12.68 -8.12
CA LEU A 277 5.51 12.94 -7.68
C LEU A 277 5.72 14.41 -7.30
N ALA A 278 5.21 15.36 -8.08
CA ALA A 278 5.32 16.79 -7.75
C ALA A 278 4.65 17.14 -6.41
N LEU A 279 3.52 16.51 -6.10
CA LEU A 279 2.78 16.73 -4.85
C LEU A 279 3.37 15.99 -3.65
N THR A 280 4.16 14.93 -3.84
CA THR A 280 4.66 14.07 -2.74
C THR A 280 6.17 14.13 -2.54
N CYS A 281 6.93 14.67 -3.49
CA CYS A 281 8.36 14.88 -3.32
C CYS A 281 8.61 16.03 -2.33
N ASP A 282 9.30 15.71 -1.25
CA ASP A 282 9.91 16.68 -0.36
C ASP A 282 10.98 17.47 -1.14
N ILE A 283 10.63 18.70 -1.58
CA ILE A 283 11.52 19.57 -2.37
C ILE A 283 12.82 19.84 -1.59
N ALA A 284 12.80 19.80 -0.26
CA ALA A 284 13.97 20.01 0.57
C ALA A 284 15.07 18.93 0.38
N LYS A 285 14.72 17.73 -0.11
CA LYS A 285 15.70 16.65 -0.36
C LYS A 285 16.30 16.65 -1.76
N ARG A 286 15.85 17.52 -2.66
CA ARG A 286 16.41 17.65 -4.02
C ARG A 286 17.56 18.65 -4.13
N PHE A 287 17.77 19.47 -3.09
CA PHE A 287 18.76 20.55 -3.06
C PHE A 287 19.71 20.50 -1.85
N ALA A 288 19.72 19.39 -1.11
CA ALA A 288 20.67 19.09 -0.03
C ALA A 288 21.52 17.88 -0.43
#